data_AF-A0A2M7S2P7-F1
#
_entry.id   AF-A0A2M7S2P7-F1
#
_cell.length_a   1.000
_cell.length_b   1.000
_cell.length_c   1.000
_cell.angle_alpha   90.00
_cell.angle_beta   90.00
_cell.angle_gamma   90.00
#
_symmetry.space_group_name_H-M   'P 1'
#
loop_
_entity.id
_entity.type
_entity.pdbx_description
1 polymer ?
#
loop_
_entity_poly.entity_id
_entity_poly.type
_entity_poly.pdbx_seq_one_letter_code
_entity_poly.pdbx_strand_id
1 'polypeptide(L)'
;LPNYGVFDEKRYFKPGDNPLVFKLNDRICGVNICEDIWHKDGPIKSQVSHGAQLILNINASPYYAGKIRDREEIIRKQAKENKIDIAYINLVGGQDEIVFDGQSMIVNREGEIINRAEAFREDLMIADLPVRADKENSTPIALEKKELEPSPYLALLLGLKDYVHKNGFKKVVLGLSGGIDSSLVATLAVDALGKENVTGIFMPTRYSSEESRIDVHQLTKNLDIKLINVSIEQIYKMYLTILEPHFAGMKRDVTEENLQARIRANVIMAFSNKFGWLVLTTGNKSEMSTGYATLYGDMAGGLAVIKDVPKTLVYELAKYRNTISNVVPERVLTKEPTAELKMNQRDRDTLPDYEILDSILKAYVEEDKHTEEITSPEFPEETVRAVINMVDKSEYKRKQSAPGIKITPKAFGKDRRMPITNGYKN
;
A
#
# COMPACT_ATOMS: atom_id res chain seq x y z
N LEU A 1 13.48 -18.54 9.84
CA LEU A 1 12.92 -18.73 8.49
C LEU A 1 11.41 -18.51 8.51
N PRO A 2 10.94 -17.27 8.32
CA PRO A 2 9.52 -16.93 8.19
C PRO A 2 8.88 -17.69 7.02
N ASN A 3 7.68 -18.19 7.26
CA ASN A 3 6.87 -18.91 6.27
C ASN A 3 5.38 -18.53 6.41
N TYR A 4 5.15 -17.24 6.60
CA TYR A 4 3.85 -16.61 6.80
C TYR A 4 3.86 -15.23 6.13
N GLY A 5 2.66 -14.68 5.87
CA GLY A 5 2.50 -13.42 5.17
C GLY A 5 3.13 -13.43 3.77
N VAL A 6 4.03 -12.49 3.50
CA VAL A 6 4.73 -12.35 2.22
C VAL A 6 5.92 -13.30 2.05
N PHE A 7 6.31 -14.04 3.09
CA PHE A 7 7.52 -14.85 3.10
C PHE A 7 7.21 -16.36 3.01
N ASP A 8 7.95 -17.06 2.15
CA ASP A 8 7.94 -18.52 2.00
C ASP A 8 9.38 -19.09 2.13
N GLU A 9 10.16 -18.63 3.12
CA GLU A 9 11.62 -18.91 3.15
C GLU A 9 11.96 -20.40 3.28
N LYS A 10 11.12 -21.20 3.94
CA LYS A 10 11.34 -22.65 4.08
C LYS A 10 11.32 -23.39 2.74
N ARG A 11 10.80 -22.76 1.68
CA ARG A 11 10.87 -23.27 0.31
C ARG A 11 12.29 -23.17 -0.27
N TYR A 12 13.06 -22.16 0.13
CA TYR A 12 14.33 -21.81 -0.50
C TYR A 12 15.55 -22.15 0.36
N PHE A 13 15.39 -22.11 1.69
CA PHE A 13 16.51 -22.20 2.62
C PHE A 13 16.32 -23.30 3.67
N LYS A 14 17.45 -23.83 4.14
CA LYS A 14 17.51 -24.64 5.36
C LYS A 14 17.92 -23.73 6.53
N PRO A 15 17.40 -23.96 7.75
CA PRO A 15 17.81 -23.17 8.91
C PRO A 15 19.30 -23.44 9.22
N GLY A 16 20.00 -22.39 9.64
CA GLY A 16 21.35 -22.53 10.21
C GLY A 16 21.30 -23.13 11.61
N ASP A 17 22.43 -23.68 12.05
CA ASP A 17 22.60 -24.39 13.32
C ASP A 17 23.70 -23.81 14.22
N ASN A 18 24.57 -22.96 13.66
CA ASN A 18 25.72 -22.40 14.38
C ASN A 18 25.62 -20.87 14.50
N PRO A 19 25.73 -20.29 15.71
CA PRO A 19 25.74 -18.85 15.89
C PRO A 19 27.07 -18.26 15.39
N LEU A 20 27.01 -17.22 14.57
CA LEU A 20 28.20 -16.47 14.17
C LEU A 20 28.56 -15.46 15.27
N VAL A 21 29.77 -15.62 15.84
CA VAL A 21 30.39 -14.69 16.79
C VAL A 21 31.84 -14.46 16.38
N PHE A 22 32.28 -13.20 16.34
CA PHE A 22 33.63 -12.83 15.96
C PHE A 22 34.13 -11.61 16.74
N LYS A 23 35.45 -11.44 16.80
CA LYS A 23 36.08 -10.26 17.43
C LYS A 23 36.31 -9.19 16.37
N LEU A 24 35.84 -7.97 16.64
CA LEU A 24 36.10 -6.78 15.85
C LEU A 24 36.74 -5.72 16.75
N ASN A 25 38.03 -5.44 16.53
CA ASN A 25 38.86 -4.66 17.45
C ASN A 25 38.73 -5.21 18.89
N ASP A 26 38.29 -4.40 19.84
CA ASP A 26 38.15 -4.77 21.25
C ASP A 26 36.73 -5.22 21.65
N ARG A 27 35.81 -5.36 20.67
CA ARG A 27 34.45 -5.85 20.90
C ARG A 27 34.23 -7.22 20.28
N ILE A 28 33.39 -8.02 20.93
CA ILE A 28 32.90 -9.28 20.37
C ILE A 28 31.50 -9.03 19.80
N CYS A 29 31.30 -9.39 18.53
CA CYS A 29 30.07 -9.16 17.78
C CYS A 29 29.38 -10.49 17.44
N GLY A 30 28.07 -10.55 17.60
CA GLY A 30 27.20 -11.59 17.05
C GLY A 30 26.47 -11.09 15.79
N VAL A 31 26.18 -11.99 14.86
CA VAL A 31 25.37 -11.67 13.66
C VAL A 31 24.10 -12.52 13.65
N ASN A 32 22.95 -11.89 13.45
CA ASN A 32 21.70 -12.60 13.22
C ASN A 32 20.90 -11.92 12.11
N ILE A 33 19.95 -12.65 11.53
CA ILE A 33 19.25 -12.22 10.32
C ILE A 33 17.76 -12.13 10.59
N CYS A 34 17.22 -10.93 10.44
CA CYS A 34 15.80 -10.62 10.47
C CYS A 34 15.03 -11.35 11.58
N GLU A 35 14.23 -12.37 11.21
CA GLU A 35 13.35 -13.14 12.08
C GLU A 35 14.02 -13.70 13.36
N ASP A 36 15.34 -13.92 13.33
CA ASP A 36 16.10 -14.42 14.47
C ASP A 36 15.91 -13.59 15.75
N ILE A 37 15.74 -12.27 15.64
CA ILE A 37 15.53 -11.38 16.81
C ILE A 37 14.12 -11.47 17.38
N TRP A 38 13.16 -11.96 16.60
CA TRP A 38 11.75 -12.03 16.98
C TRP A 38 11.46 -13.20 17.93
N HIS A 39 12.33 -14.20 17.96
CA HIS A 39 12.16 -15.40 18.76
C HIS A 39 12.93 -15.33 20.09
N LYS A 40 12.25 -15.70 21.18
CA LYS A 40 12.87 -15.85 22.51
C LYS A 40 14.00 -16.88 22.53
N ASP A 41 13.90 -17.89 21.68
CA ASP A 41 14.89 -18.96 21.52
C ASP A 41 15.76 -18.77 20.27
N GLY A 42 15.82 -17.54 19.76
CA GLY A 42 16.76 -17.15 18.71
C GLY A 42 18.23 -17.19 19.16
N PRO A 43 19.18 -16.90 18.26
CA PRO A 43 20.61 -17.13 18.48
C PRO A 43 21.23 -16.21 19.54
N ILE A 44 20.57 -15.12 19.93
CA ILE A 44 21.14 -14.08 20.81
C ILE A 44 21.67 -14.67 22.11
N LYS A 45 20.93 -15.54 22.79
CA LYS A 45 21.37 -16.16 24.05
C LYS A 45 22.67 -16.95 23.88
N SER A 46 22.76 -17.72 22.80
CA SER A 46 23.97 -18.48 22.46
C SER A 46 25.12 -17.54 22.09
N GLN A 47 24.85 -16.48 21.33
CA GLN A 47 25.87 -15.48 20.98
C GLN A 47 26.43 -14.77 22.23
N VAL A 48 25.57 -14.41 23.17
CA VAL A 48 25.94 -13.81 24.46
C VAL A 48 26.77 -14.78 25.30
N SER A 49 26.43 -16.08 25.33
CA SER A 49 27.23 -17.07 26.06
C SER A 49 28.63 -17.26 25.46
N HIS A 50 28.81 -16.96 24.17
CA HIS A 50 30.10 -16.90 23.48
C HIS A 50 30.78 -15.52 23.58
N GLY A 51 30.26 -14.64 24.45
CA GLY A 51 30.87 -13.37 24.79
C GLY A 51 30.45 -12.19 23.92
N ALA A 52 29.44 -12.31 23.05
CA ALA A 52 28.95 -11.19 22.26
C ALA A 52 28.53 -10.01 23.14
N GLN A 53 28.93 -8.81 22.73
CA GLN A 53 28.63 -7.52 23.37
C GLN A 53 27.81 -6.60 22.48
N LEU A 54 27.77 -6.90 21.18
CA LEU A 54 26.97 -6.21 20.17
C LEU A 54 26.36 -7.25 19.23
N ILE A 55 25.06 -7.14 18.96
CA ILE A 55 24.39 -7.90 17.90
C ILE A 55 24.24 -7.02 16.67
N LEU A 56 24.69 -7.52 15.52
CA LEU A 56 24.43 -6.95 14.20
C LEU A 56 23.26 -7.72 13.58
N ASN A 57 22.08 -7.12 13.60
CA ASN A 57 20.86 -7.70 13.05
C ASN A 57 20.57 -7.12 11.66
N ILE A 58 20.69 -7.96 10.63
CA ILE A 58 20.53 -7.55 9.22
C ILE A 58 19.13 -7.93 8.75
N ASN A 59 18.39 -6.98 8.17
CA ASN A 59 16.96 -7.11 7.91
C ASN A 59 16.57 -6.71 6.48
N ALA A 60 15.58 -7.43 5.96
CA ALA A 60 14.68 -6.98 4.92
C ALA A 60 13.26 -7.04 5.50
N SER A 61 12.99 -6.21 6.50
CA SER A 61 11.70 -6.15 7.19
C SER A 61 10.76 -5.21 6.43
N PRO A 62 9.64 -5.71 5.88
CA PRO A 62 8.73 -4.91 5.08
C PRO A 62 7.94 -3.95 5.97
N TYR A 63 7.53 -2.84 5.37
CA TYR A 63 6.67 -1.83 5.97
C TYR A 63 5.22 -2.32 6.04
N TYR A 64 4.57 -1.95 7.13
CA TYR A 64 3.15 -1.64 7.21
C TYR A 64 2.94 -0.57 8.27
N ALA A 65 1.82 0.16 8.21
CA ALA A 65 1.46 1.18 9.19
C ALA A 65 1.44 0.59 10.61
N GLY A 66 2.26 1.15 11.51
CA GLY A 66 2.47 0.65 12.87
C GLY A 66 3.63 -0.32 13.08
N LYS A 67 4.24 -0.91 12.02
CA LYS A 67 5.29 -1.95 12.15
C LYS A 67 6.48 -1.52 13.01
N ILE A 68 6.83 -0.24 12.96
CA ILE A 68 7.95 0.32 13.70
C ILE A 68 7.80 0.11 15.22
N ARG A 69 6.57 0.16 15.74
CA ARG A 69 6.28 -0.07 17.16
C ARG A 69 6.62 -1.50 17.56
N ASP A 70 6.20 -2.47 16.74
CA ASP A 70 6.50 -3.89 16.96
C ASP A 70 8.02 -4.14 16.94
N ARG A 71 8.74 -3.50 16.00
CA ARG A 71 10.21 -3.59 15.90
C ARG A 71 10.89 -3.01 17.14
N GLU A 72 10.51 -1.81 17.55
CA GLU A 72 11.09 -1.19 18.74
C GLU A 72 10.84 -2.03 20.00
N GLU A 73 9.62 -2.53 20.18
CA GLU A 73 9.26 -3.34 21.33
C GLU A 73 10.17 -4.59 21.41
N ILE A 74 10.29 -5.34 20.32
CA ILE A 74 11.06 -6.58 20.31
C ILE A 74 12.56 -6.32 20.47
N ILE A 75 13.11 -5.31 19.79
CA ILE A 75 14.55 -4.99 19.86
C ILE A 75 14.91 -4.51 21.26
N ARG A 76 14.12 -3.62 21.85
CA ARG A 76 14.34 -3.11 23.22
C ARG A 76 14.23 -4.22 24.25
N LYS A 77 13.27 -5.12 24.09
CA LYS A 77 13.13 -6.31 24.94
C LYS A 77 14.36 -7.20 24.86
N GLN A 78 14.80 -7.55 23.65
CA GLN A 78 15.97 -8.41 23.45
C GLN A 78 17.26 -7.78 24.01
N ALA A 79 17.45 -6.46 23.82
CA ALA A 79 18.59 -5.74 24.35
C ALA A 79 18.65 -5.79 25.88
N LYS A 80 17.51 -5.50 26.55
CA LYS A 80 17.37 -5.53 28.02
C LYS A 80 17.55 -6.92 28.61
N GLU A 81 16.84 -7.91 28.08
CA GLU A 81 16.84 -9.27 28.61
C GLU A 81 18.21 -9.93 28.51
N ASN A 82 18.95 -9.63 27.44
CA ASN A 82 20.27 -10.21 27.19
C ASN A 82 21.43 -9.27 27.58
N LYS A 83 21.15 -8.06 28.08
CA LYS A 83 22.12 -7.04 28.48
C LYS A 83 23.17 -6.76 27.39
N ILE A 84 22.70 -6.61 26.16
CA ILE A 84 23.54 -6.48 24.96
C ILE A 84 23.10 -5.30 24.10
N ASP A 85 24.04 -4.63 23.44
CA ASP A 85 23.72 -3.60 22.46
C ASP A 85 23.27 -4.26 21.14
N ILE A 86 22.34 -3.65 20.42
CA ILE A 86 21.82 -4.18 19.15
C ILE A 86 21.86 -3.08 18.08
N ALA A 87 22.54 -3.36 16.97
CA ALA A 87 22.44 -2.58 15.73
C ALA A 87 21.46 -3.29 14.79
N TYR A 88 20.26 -2.74 14.66
CA TYR A 88 19.23 -3.20 13.75
C TYR A 88 19.35 -2.45 12.43
N ILE A 89 19.72 -3.16 11.37
CA ILE A 89 20.00 -2.60 10.05
C ILE A 89 18.95 -3.13 9.09
N ASN A 90 18.16 -2.26 8.49
CA ASN A 90 17.05 -2.65 7.62
C ASN A 90 17.16 -2.04 6.23
N LEU A 91 16.76 -2.83 5.24
CA LEU A 91 16.64 -2.41 3.85
C LEU A 91 15.68 -1.21 3.72
N VAL A 92 15.91 -0.38 2.71
CA VAL A 92 15.00 0.69 2.29
C VAL A 92 14.78 0.64 0.78
N GLY A 93 13.56 0.87 0.34
CA GLY A 93 13.18 0.87 -1.09
C GLY A 93 11.93 0.03 -1.39
N GLY A 94 11.32 0.28 -2.55
CA GLY A 94 10.23 -0.52 -3.10
C GLY A 94 10.74 -1.73 -3.89
N GLN A 95 10.09 -2.88 -3.74
CA GLN A 95 10.29 -4.09 -4.53
C GLN A 95 8.92 -4.74 -4.80
N ASP A 96 8.48 -4.66 -6.05
CA ASP A 96 7.14 -5.09 -6.47
C ASP A 96 6.03 -4.49 -5.58
N GLU A 97 5.32 -5.32 -4.81
CA GLU A 97 4.24 -4.90 -3.90
C GLU A 97 4.75 -4.42 -2.53
N ILE A 98 6.02 -4.70 -2.19
CA ILE A 98 6.56 -4.49 -0.86
C ILE A 98 7.36 -3.19 -0.83
N VAL A 99 7.23 -2.44 0.26
CA VAL A 99 8.12 -1.32 0.58
C VAL A 99 8.91 -1.68 1.82
N PHE A 100 10.22 -1.47 1.78
CA PHE A 100 11.09 -1.48 2.94
C PHE A 100 11.32 -0.04 3.37
N ASP A 101 11.09 0.24 4.64
CA ASP A 101 11.05 1.59 5.20
C ASP A 101 12.38 2.04 5.78
N GLY A 102 13.42 1.20 5.79
CA GLY A 102 14.66 1.50 6.48
C GLY A 102 14.40 1.56 7.98
N GLN A 103 14.53 2.76 8.57
CA GLN A 103 14.40 2.97 10.02
C GLN A 103 15.36 2.09 10.84
N SER A 104 16.57 1.88 10.31
CA SER A 104 17.66 1.26 11.05
C SER A 104 17.87 1.99 12.38
N MET A 105 18.19 1.25 13.43
CA MET A 105 18.32 1.81 14.78
C MET A 105 19.41 1.09 15.58
N ILE A 106 20.00 1.82 16.52
CA ILE A 106 20.87 1.22 17.52
C ILE A 106 20.20 1.34 18.88
N VAL A 107 20.15 0.23 19.59
CA VAL A 107 19.55 0.12 20.92
C VAL A 107 20.61 -0.35 21.89
N ASN A 108 20.82 0.40 22.98
CA ASN A 108 21.77 0.01 24.01
C ASN A 108 21.23 -1.15 24.87
N ARG A 109 22.10 -1.76 25.67
CA ARG A 109 21.75 -2.83 26.62
C ARG A 109 20.67 -2.46 27.65
N GLU A 110 20.45 -1.17 27.92
CA GLU A 110 19.34 -0.66 28.76
C GLU A 110 18.02 -0.59 27.98
N GLY A 111 18.00 -0.90 26.69
CA GLY A 111 16.84 -0.85 25.81
C GLY A 111 16.42 0.58 25.45
N GLU A 112 17.36 1.51 25.42
CA GLU A 112 17.20 2.88 24.93
C GLU A 112 17.65 2.95 23.48
N ILE A 113 16.87 3.62 22.64
CA ILE A 113 17.21 3.85 21.24
C ILE A 113 18.17 5.04 21.21
N ILE A 114 19.44 4.79 20.88
CA ILE A 114 20.49 5.81 20.89
C ILE A 114 20.62 6.52 19.53
N ASN A 115 20.40 5.80 18.43
CA ASN A 115 20.44 6.34 17.07
C ASN A 115 19.31 5.73 16.22
N ARG A 116 18.76 6.52 15.27
CA ARG A 116 17.75 6.08 14.30
C ARG A 116 17.97 6.74 12.94
N ALA A 117 17.96 5.94 11.87
CA ALA A 117 17.99 6.38 10.48
C ALA A 117 16.60 6.86 10.01
N GLU A 118 16.58 7.69 8.97
CA GLU A 118 15.32 8.20 8.40
C GLU A 118 14.42 7.08 7.85
N ALA A 119 13.10 7.30 7.92
CA ALA A 119 12.15 6.44 7.24
C ALA A 119 12.13 6.73 5.73
N PHE A 120 12.01 5.68 4.92
CA PHE A 120 11.84 5.74 3.45
C PHE A 120 12.95 6.48 2.70
N ARG A 121 14.14 6.60 3.29
CA ARG A 121 15.31 7.25 2.70
C ARG A 121 16.55 6.38 2.85
N GLU A 122 17.36 6.32 1.79
CA GLU A 122 18.72 5.78 1.89
C GLU A 122 19.57 6.69 2.77
N ASP A 123 20.19 6.12 3.79
CA ASP A 123 20.86 6.86 4.84
C ASP A 123 22.10 6.09 5.34
N LEU A 124 23.14 6.84 5.74
CA LEU A 124 24.35 6.30 6.35
C LEU A 124 24.45 6.82 7.79
N MET A 125 23.92 6.02 8.71
CA MET A 125 23.96 6.30 10.13
C MET A 125 25.29 5.84 10.74
N ILE A 126 26.04 6.76 11.34
CA ILE A 126 27.30 6.50 12.04
C ILE A 126 27.08 6.75 13.54
N ALA A 127 27.55 5.83 14.38
CA ALA A 127 27.47 5.96 15.83
C ALA A 127 28.71 5.35 16.51
N ASP A 128 29.17 6.02 17.56
CA ASP A 128 30.25 5.53 18.43
C ASP A 128 29.67 4.78 19.61
N LEU A 129 30.09 3.52 19.81
CA LEU A 129 29.62 2.69 20.92
C LEU A 129 30.75 2.45 21.93
N PRO A 130 30.48 2.58 23.24
CA PRO A 130 31.52 2.43 24.26
C PRO A 130 32.05 0.98 24.30
N VAL A 131 33.36 0.81 24.20
CA VAL A 131 34.04 -0.50 24.14
C VAL A 131 34.02 -1.23 25.50
N ARG A 132 33.98 -0.50 26.61
CA ARG A 132 33.87 -1.04 27.97
C ARG A 132 32.83 -0.26 28.77
N ALA A 133 32.25 -0.91 29.79
CA ALA A 133 31.43 -0.28 30.81
C ALA A 133 32.28 0.56 31.78
N ASP A 134 33.24 1.33 31.27
CA ASP A 134 33.87 2.36 32.07
C ASP A 134 32.87 3.52 32.13
N LYS A 135 32.25 3.63 33.31
CA LYS A 135 31.38 4.72 33.72
C LYS A 135 32.07 6.04 33.36
N GLU A 136 31.46 6.84 32.48
CA GLU A 136 30.97 8.21 32.79
C GLU A 136 30.82 9.18 31.61
N ASN A 137 31.32 8.93 30.38
CA ASN A 137 31.43 10.06 29.42
C ASN A 137 30.85 9.88 28.02
N SER A 138 29.97 8.92 27.75
CA SER A 138 29.15 8.99 26.53
C SER A 138 27.85 9.72 26.83
N THR A 139 27.83 11.03 26.63
CA THR A 139 26.57 11.79 26.55
C THR A 139 25.73 11.16 25.44
N PRO A 140 24.54 10.62 25.72
CA PRO A 140 23.63 10.24 24.65
C PRO A 140 23.40 11.50 23.81
N ILE A 141 23.73 11.45 22.52
CA ILE A 141 23.24 12.48 21.61
C ILE A 141 21.73 12.31 21.66
N ALA A 142 21.06 13.25 22.34
CA ALA A 142 19.62 13.25 22.42
C ALA A 142 19.09 13.35 20.99
N LEU A 143 18.59 12.25 20.45
CA LEU A 143 17.80 12.29 19.24
C LEU A 143 16.63 13.23 19.51
N GLU A 144 16.42 14.21 18.64
CA GLU A 144 15.12 14.86 18.56
C GLU A 144 14.06 13.76 18.46
N LYS A 145 13.02 13.86 19.29
CA LYS A 145 11.85 12.99 19.21
C LYS A 145 11.16 13.23 17.86
N LYS A 146 11.63 12.56 16.82
CA LYS A 146 10.93 12.47 15.54
C LYS A 146 9.59 11.78 15.74
N GLU A 147 8.62 12.11 14.90
CA GLU A 147 7.37 11.35 14.82
C GLU A 147 7.70 9.86 14.72
N LEU A 148 7.09 9.08 15.60
CA LEU A 148 7.41 7.67 15.75
C LEU A 148 6.94 6.85 14.54
N GLU A 149 5.88 7.30 13.87
CA GLU A 149 5.21 6.56 12.81
C GLU A 149 5.27 7.36 11.50
N PRO A 150 5.99 6.87 10.48
CA PRO A 150 6.10 7.60 9.24
C PRO A 150 4.80 7.47 8.44
N SER A 151 4.38 8.56 7.80
CA SER A 151 3.12 8.61 7.04
C SER A 151 3.06 7.53 5.95
N PRO A 152 1.95 6.79 5.80
CA PRO A 152 1.72 5.87 4.68
C PRO A 152 1.91 6.53 3.31
N TYR A 153 1.75 7.86 3.23
CA TYR A 153 2.03 8.65 2.03
C TYR A 153 3.45 8.42 1.50
N LEU A 154 4.45 8.42 2.39
CA LEU A 154 5.86 8.24 2.01
C LEU A 154 6.14 6.83 1.50
N ALA A 155 5.48 5.82 2.05
CA ALA A 155 5.57 4.44 1.55
C ALA A 155 5.04 4.35 0.10
N LEU A 156 3.89 4.98 -0.18
CA LEU A 156 3.30 5.02 -1.51
C LEU A 156 4.20 5.77 -2.50
N LEU A 157 4.83 6.88 -2.10
CA LEU A 157 5.79 7.60 -2.93
C LEU A 157 7.00 6.73 -3.28
N LEU A 158 7.63 6.12 -2.27
CA LEU A 158 8.83 5.30 -2.48
C LEU A 158 8.51 4.06 -3.33
N GLY A 159 7.41 3.37 -3.05
CA GLY A 159 6.97 2.21 -3.82
C GLY A 159 6.69 2.55 -5.28
N LEU A 160 5.98 3.65 -5.55
CA LEU A 160 5.70 4.12 -6.90
C LEU A 160 6.98 4.51 -7.65
N LYS A 161 7.82 5.33 -7.02
CA LYS A 161 9.09 5.81 -7.61
C LYS A 161 10.00 4.63 -7.98
N ASP A 162 10.17 3.69 -7.07
CA ASP A 162 11.05 2.55 -7.27
C ASP A 162 10.48 1.59 -8.32
N TYR A 163 9.18 1.33 -8.32
CA TYR A 163 8.56 0.48 -9.34
C TYR A 163 8.77 1.05 -10.74
N VAL A 164 8.57 2.36 -10.92
CA VAL A 164 8.76 3.04 -12.21
C VAL A 164 10.23 2.97 -12.65
N HIS A 165 11.15 3.43 -11.81
CA HIS A 165 12.56 3.55 -12.20
C HIS A 165 13.29 2.21 -12.31
N LYS A 166 13.06 1.26 -11.40
CA LYS A 166 13.72 -0.06 -11.42
C LYS A 166 13.28 -0.91 -12.62
N ASN A 167 12.08 -0.69 -13.14
CA ASN A 167 11.60 -1.32 -14.36
C ASN A 167 11.90 -0.51 -15.65
N GLY A 168 12.66 0.58 -15.55
CA GLY A 168 13.11 1.36 -16.71
C GLY A 168 12.05 2.30 -17.31
N PHE A 169 10.88 2.42 -16.69
CA PHE A 169 9.89 3.43 -17.08
C PHE A 169 10.37 4.82 -16.68
N LYS A 170 10.02 5.81 -17.50
CA LYS A 170 10.32 7.22 -17.24
C LYS A 170 9.08 8.08 -17.03
N LYS A 171 7.93 7.62 -17.50
CA LYS A 171 6.67 8.36 -17.49
C LYS A 171 5.50 7.45 -17.18
N VAL A 172 4.48 8.04 -16.59
CA VAL A 172 3.24 7.38 -16.22
C VAL A 172 2.03 8.05 -16.87
N VAL A 173 0.98 7.27 -17.03
CA VAL A 173 -0.32 7.73 -17.52
C VAL A 173 -1.43 7.16 -16.65
N LEU A 174 -2.47 7.96 -16.40
CA LEU A 174 -3.63 7.53 -15.63
C LEU A 174 -4.90 8.19 -16.13
N GLY A 175 -6.03 7.50 -15.90
CA GLY A 175 -7.36 8.06 -16.12
C GLY A 175 -7.72 9.01 -14.98
N LEU A 176 -8.20 10.20 -15.32
CA LEU A 176 -8.75 11.14 -14.36
C LEU A 176 -10.27 11.10 -14.45
N SER A 177 -10.95 10.73 -13.36
CA SER A 177 -12.42 10.70 -13.31
C SER A 177 -13.00 12.00 -12.73
N GLY A 178 -12.17 12.79 -12.04
CA GLY A 178 -12.63 13.87 -11.17
C GLY A 178 -13.01 13.39 -9.76
N GLY A 179 -12.91 12.08 -9.50
CA GLY A 179 -13.06 11.51 -8.16
C GLY A 179 -11.78 11.58 -7.31
N ILE A 180 -11.92 11.27 -6.03
CA ILE A 180 -10.85 11.36 -5.04
C ILE A 180 -9.68 10.41 -5.33
N ASP A 181 -9.96 9.18 -5.78
CA ASP A 181 -8.93 8.15 -5.95
C ASP A 181 -7.95 8.53 -7.06
N SER A 182 -8.49 8.88 -8.24
CA SER A 182 -7.66 9.35 -9.36
C SER A 182 -6.92 10.65 -9.04
N SER A 183 -7.50 11.51 -8.18
CA SER A 183 -6.85 12.74 -7.72
C SER A 183 -5.67 12.46 -6.79
N LEU A 184 -5.82 11.52 -5.86
CA LEU A 184 -4.73 11.09 -4.98
C LEU A 184 -3.62 10.40 -5.77
N VAL A 185 -3.93 9.49 -6.70
CA VAL A 185 -2.92 8.81 -7.52
C VAL A 185 -2.17 9.80 -8.42
N ALA A 186 -2.87 10.77 -9.02
CA ALA A 186 -2.21 11.83 -9.80
C ALA A 186 -1.23 12.63 -8.93
N THR A 187 -1.63 12.96 -7.70
CA THR A 187 -0.80 13.73 -6.77
C THR A 187 0.42 12.92 -6.33
N LEU A 188 0.24 11.65 -5.94
CA LEU A 188 1.33 10.73 -5.60
C LEU A 188 2.32 10.57 -6.77
N ALA A 189 1.81 10.46 -8.00
CA ALA A 189 2.65 10.35 -9.18
C ALA A 189 3.51 11.60 -9.42
N VAL A 190 2.94 12.79 -9.23
CA VAL A 190 3.69 14.05 -9.37
C VAL A 190 4.76 14.19 -8.30
N ASP A 191 4.41 13.90 -7.05
CA ASP A 191 5.36 13.98 -5.93
C ASP A 191 6.50 12.94 -6.05
N ALA A 192 6.20 11.75 -6.60
CA ALA A 192 7.19 10.68 -6.76
C ALA A 192 8.09 10.86 -7.98
N LEU A 193 7.57 11.40 -9.09
CA LEU A 193 8.20 11.33 -10.42
C LEU A 193 8.44 12.70 -11.08
N GLY A 194 7.85 13.77 -10.57
CA GLY A 194 7.85 15.08 -11.21
C GLY A 194 6.73 15.25 -12.24
N LYS A 195 6.15 16.46 -12.32
CA LYS A 195 4.99 16.79 -13.15
C LYS A 195 5.17 16.49 -14.65
N GLU A 196 6.39 16.64 -15.17
CA GLU A 196 6.75 16.41 -16.57
C GLU A 196 6.70 14.93 -16.98
N ASN A 197 6.66 14.03 -15.99
CA ASN A 197 6.62 12.59 -16.16
C ASN A 197 5.21 12.01 -15.93
N VAL A 198 4.21 12.85 -15.67
CA VAL A 198 2.83 12.44 -15.43
C VAL A 198 1.90 13.00 -16.51
N THR A 199 1.06 12.15 -17.09
CA THR A 199 0.00 12.56 -18.03
C THR A 199 -1.35 12.02 -17.58
N GLY A 200 -2.31 12.91 -17.38
CA GLY A 200 -3.70 12.56 -17.12
C GLY A 200 -4.51 12.45 -18.41
N ILE A 201 -5.42 11.47 -18.49
CA ILE A 201 -6.39 11.35 -19.59
C ILE A 201 -7.81 11.46 -19.02
N PHE A 202 -8.55 12.45 -19.49
CA PHE A 202 -9.99 12.58 -19.22
C PHE A 202 -10.79 11.92 -20.33
N MET A 203 -11.67 10.97 -19.98
CA MET A 203 -12.42 10.17 -20.94
C MET A 203 -13.93 10.23 -20.71
N PRO A 204 -14.56 11.38 -21.02
CA PRO A 204 -15.96 11.61 -20.72
C PRO A 204 -16.92 10.87 -21.66
N THR A 205 -18.10 10.57 -21.12
CA THR A 205 -19.30 10.17 -21.85
C THR A 205 -20.43 11.16 -21.54
N ARG A 206 -21.62 10.91 -22.11
CA ARG A 206 -22.85 11.64 -21.75
C ARG A 206 -23.23 11.59 -20.26
N TYR A 207 -22.65 10.68 -19.47
CA TYR A 207 -22.92 10.55 -18.04
C TYR A 207 -21.93 11.33 -17.17
N SER A 208 -20.83 11.81 -17.75
CA SER A 208 -19.84 12.59 -17.01
C SER A 208 -20.39 13.96 -16.64
N SER A 209 -20.33 14.31 -15.35
CA SER A 209 -20.87 15.57 -14.86
C SER A 209 -19.98 16.76 -15.24
N GLU A 210 -20.58 17.95 -15.35
CA GLU A 210 -19.81 19.19 -15.54
C GLU A 210 -18.89 19.45 -14.34
N GLU A 211 -19.29 19.05 -13.14
CA GLU A 211 -18.47 19.13 -11.92
C GLU A 211 -17.20 18.29 -12.04
N SER A 212 -17.32 17.03 -12.47
CA SER A 212 -16.17 16.17 -12.71
C SER A 212 -15.23 16.75 -13.76
N ARG A 213 -15.78 17.37 -14.81
CA ARG A 213 -14.96 18.09 -15.82
C ARG A 213 -14.20 19.25 -15.19
N ILE A 214 -14.84 20.08 -14.38
CA ILE A 214 -14.20 21.20 -13.69
C ILE A 214 -13.11 20.70 -12.71
N ASP A 215 -13.41 19.65 -11.94
CA ASP A 215 -12.48 19.06 -10.97
C ASP A 215 -11.20 18.55 -11.65
N VAL A 216 -11.34 17.85 -12.78
CA VAL A 216 -10.18 17.36 -13.54
C VAL A 216 -9.31 18.51 -14.07
N HIS A 217 -9.93 19.55 -14.63
CA HIS A 217 -9.19 20.71 -15.13
C HIS A 217 -8.50 21.47 -14.00
N GLN A 218 -9.15 21.61 -12.84
CA GLN A 218 -8.57 22.27 -11.68
C GLN A 218 -7.41 21.47 -11.10
N LEU A 219 -7.58 20.17 -10.90
CA LEU A 219 -6.52 19.27 -10.41
C LEU A 219 -5.30 19.32 -11.33
N THR A 220 -5.49 19.14 -12.63
CA THR A 220 -4.36 19.12 -13.59
C THR A 220 -3.65 20.46 -13.69
N LYS A 221 -4.37 21.58 -13.56
CA LYS A 221 -3.78 22.91 -13.44
C LYS A 221 -2.98 23.07 -12.15
N ASN A 222 -3.50 22.63 -11.01
CA ASN A 222 -2.82 22.72 -9.72
C ASN A 222 -1.53 21.89 -9.69
N LEU A 223 -1.57 20.70 -10.27
CA LEU A 223 -0.41 19.80 -10.38
C LEU A 223 0.54 20.16 -11.54
N ASP A 224 0.11 21.05 -12.44
CA ASP A 224 0.83 21.43 -13.67
C ASP A 224 1.25 20.21 -14.53
N ILE A 225 0.30 19.29 -14.72
CA ILE A 225 0.49 18.08 -15.54
C ILE A 225 -0.24 18.19 -16.87
N LYS A 226 0.25 17.44 -17.86
CA LYS A 226 -0.41 17.34 -19.16
C LYS A 226 -1.77 16.64 -19.02
N LEU A 227 -2.82 17.30 -19.50
CA LEU A 227 -4.16 16.72 -19.64
C LEU A 227 -4.46 16.41 -21.11
N ILE A 228 -4.89 15.19 -21.40
CA ILE A 228 -5.39 14.79 -22.72
C ILE A 228 -6.88 14.48 -22.59
N ASN A 229 -7.71 15.10 -23.43
CA ASN A 229 -9.14 14.83 -23.48
C ASN A 229 -9.45 13.86 -24.63
N VAL A 230 -10.01 12.69 -24.31
CA VAL A 230 -10.42 11.68 -25.29
C VAL A 230 -11.81 11.18 -24.94
N SER A 231 -12.86 11.79 -25.49
CA SER A 231 -14.22 11.28 -25.27
C SER A 231 -14.37 9.88 -25.86
N ILE A 232 -14.94 8.97 -25.07
CA ILE A 232 -15.24 7.60 -25.49
C ILE A 232 -16.67 7.44 -26.02
N GLU A 233 -17.44 8.53 -26.10
CA GLU A 233 -18.86 8.53 -26.41
C GLU A 233 -19.19 7.86 -27.76
N GLN A 234 -18.40 8.11 -28.80
CA GLN A 234 -18.62 7.50 -30.11
C GLN A 234 -18.36 6.00 -30.11
N ILE A 235 -17.29 5.57 -29.43
CA ILE A 235 -16.96 4.14 -29.29
C ILE A 235 -18.05 3.44 -28.48
N TYR A 236 -18.51 4.05 -27.40
CA TYR A 236 -19.57 3.52 -26.57
C TYR A 236 -20.90 3.40 -27.34
N LYS A 237 -21.29 4.42 -28.11
CA LYS A 237 -22.46 4.35 -29.01
C LYS A 237 -22.34 3.19 -30.00
N MET A 238 -21.17 3.02 -30.62
CA MET A 238 -20.95 1.95 -31.58
C MET A 238 -21.10 0.56 -30.94
N TYR A 239 -20.54 0.37 -29.74
CA TYR A 239 -20.70 -0.87 -28.98
C TYR A 239 -22.18 -1.16 -28.70
N LEU A 240 -22.94 -0.16 -28.25
CA LEU A 240 -24.36 -0.30 -27.99
C LEU A 240 -25.13 -0.69 -29.27
N THR A 241 -24.86 -0.03 -30.40
CA THR A 241 -25.50 -0.34 -31.68
C THR A 241 -25.20 -1.75 -32.17
N ILE A 242 -23.94 -2.21 -32.04
CA ILE A 242 -23.55 -3.57 -32.46
C ILE A 242 -24.23 -4.63 -31.58
N LEU A 243 -24.37 -4.35 -30.28
CA LEU A 243 -24.94 -5.31 -29.31
C LEU A 243 -26.47 -5.27 -29.21
N GLU A 244 -27.11 -4.19 -29.66
CA GLU A 244 -28.56 -3.99 -29.57
C GLU A 244 -29.39 -5.18 -30.11
N PRO A 245 -29.10 -5.75 -31.30
CA PRO A 245 -29.85 -6.91 -31.80
C PRO A 245 -29.72 -8.15 -30.90
N HIS A 246 -28.60 -8.26 -30.18
CA HIS A 246 -28.31 -9.40 -29.30
C HIS A 246 -28.89 -9.23 -27.89
N PHE A 247 -29.11 -7.99 -27.45
CA PHE A 247 -29.70 -7.65 -26.14
C PHE A 247 -31.18 -7.26 -26.23
N ALA A 248 -31.83 -7.53 -27.36
CA ALA A 248 -33.22 -7.15 -27.60
C ALA A 248 -34.16 -7.69 -26.50
N GLY A 249 -34.95 -6.79 -25.92
CA GLY A 249 -35.89 -7.11 -24.83
C GLY A 249 -35.27 -7.16 -23.43
N MET A 250 -33.95 -7.02 -23.29
CA MET A 250 -33.29 -6.92 -21.98
C MET A 250 -33.22 -5.47 -21.50
N LYS A 251 -33.30 -5.26 -20.19
CA LYS A 251 -33.10 -3.94 -19.57
C LYS A 251 -31.60 -3.69 -19.42
N ARG A 252 -31.20 -2.42 -19.52
CA ARG A 252 -29.83 -2.00 -19.19
C ARG A 252 -29.47 -2.37 -17.77
N ASP A 253 -28.24 -2.82 -17.57
CA ASP A 253 -27.69 -3.21 -16.28
C ASP A 253 -26.19 -2.89 -16.19
N VAL A 254 -25.47 -3.60 -15.31
CA VAL A 254 -24.03 -3.46 -15.13
C VAL A 254 -23.23 -3.72 -16.41
N THR A 255 -23.82 -4.37 -17.41
CA THR A 255 -23.20 -4.66 -18.71
C THR A 255 -22.81 -3.37 -19.43
N GLU A 256 -23.75 -2.43 -19.62
CA GLU A 256 -23.48 -1.15 -20.29
C GLU A 256 -22.54 -0.25 -19.50
N GLU A 257 -22.61 -0.30 -18.17
CA GLU A 257 -21.67 0.39 -17.28
C GLU A 257 -20.23 -0.13 -17.49
N ASN A 258 -20.06 -1.46 -17.48
CA ASN A 258 -18.77 -2.12 -17.67
C ASN A 258 -18.17 -1.89 -19.07
N LEU A 259 -18.99 -1.72 -20.12
CA LEU A 259 -18.51 -1.40 -21.46
C LEU A 259 -17.72 -0.08 -21.45
N GLN A 260 -18.23 0.95 -20.77
CA GLN A 260 -17.53 2.23 -20.67
C GLN A 260 -16.17 2.07 -19.99
N ALA A 261 -16.09 1.34 -18.88
CA ALA A 261 -14.84 1.09 -18.17
C ALA A 261 -13.81 0.37 -19.06
N ARG A 262 -14.23 -0.66 -19.82
CA ARG A 262 -13.34 -1.41 -20.73
C ARG A 262 -12.88 -0.58 -21.93
N ILE A 263 -13.72 0.29 -22.46
CA ILE A 263 -13.32 1.21 -23.52
C ILE A 263 -12.25 2.18 -23.00
N ARG A 264 -12.42 2.74 -21.79
CA ARG A 264 -11.41 3.60 -21.15
C ARG A 264 -10.08 2.90 -20.96
N ALA A 265 -10.11 1.65 -20.49
CA ALA A 265 -8.91 0.82 -20.37
C ALA A 265 -8.19 0.66 -21.71
N ASN A 266 -8.90 0.29 -22.78
CA ASN A 266 -8.30 0.14 -24.10
C ASN A 266 -7.67 1.45 -24.63
N VAL A 267 -8.33 2.59 -24.39
CA VAL A 267 -7.77 3.90 -24.76
C VAL A 267 -6.47 4.16 -24.01
N ILE A 268 -6.45 4.06 -22.67
CA ILE A 268 -5.24 4.31 -21.89
C ILE A 268 -4.12 3.34 -22.28
N MET A 269 -4.42 2.06 -22.45
CA MET A 269 -3.44 1.06 -22.90
C MET A 269 -2.88 1.42 -24.27
N ALA A 270 -3.67 1.93 -25.20
CA ALA A 270 -3.16 2.40 -26.50
C ALA A 270 -2.12 3.54 -26.34
N PHE A 271 -2.30 4.47 -25.39
CA PHE A 271 -1.29 5.47 -25.05
C PHE A 271 -0.03 4.82 -24.45
N SER A 272 -0.20 3.88 -23.52
CA SER A 272 0.91 3.11 -22.93
C SER A 272 1.74 2.41 -24.00
N ASN A 273 1.10 1.65 -24.89
CA ASN A 273 1.76 0.94 -25.99
C ASN A 273 2.45 1.89 -26.97
N LYS A 274 1.86 3.05 -27.28
CA LYS A 274 2.42 4.00 -28.25
C LYS A 274 3.63 4.75 -27.69
N PHE A 275 3.60 5.12 -26.41
CA PHE A 275 4.58 6.03 -25.82
C PHE A 275 5.50 5.37 -24.78
N GLY A 276 5.28 4.09 -24.45
CA GLY A 276 6.04 3.37 -23.43
C GLY A 276 5.78 3.86 -22.01
N TRP A 277 4.59 4.43 -21.74
CA TRP A 277 4.24 4.96 -20.42
C TRP A 277 3.62 3.88 -19.54
N LEU A 278 3.97 3.86 -18.24
CA LEU A 278 3.34 2.93 -17.30
C LEU A 278 1.92 3.40 -16.96
N VAL A 279 0.94 2.51 -17.08
CA VAL A 279 -0.44 2.81 -16.66
C VAL A 279 -0.57 2.62 -15.15
N LEU A 280 -0.99 3.68 -14.45
CA LEU A 280 -1.36 3.61 -13.04
C LEU A 280 -2.87 3.44 -12.92
N THR A 281 -3.30 2.43 -12.16
CA THR A 281 -4.71 2.25 -11.82
C THR A 281 -5.04 2.93 -10.49
N THR A 282 -6.32 3.22 -10.29
CA THR A 282 -6.80 4.08 -9.20
C THR A 282 -7.76 3.37 -8.26
N GLY A 283 -7.87 2.04 -8.35
CA GLY A 283 -8.73 1.27 -7.46
C GLY A 283 -8.15 1.17 -6.05
N ASN A 284 -8.96 1.50 -5.04
CA ASN A 284 -8.56 1.46 -3.63
C ASN A 284 -8.85 0.09 -2.98
N LYS A 285 -8.40 -0.11 -1.73
CA LYS A 285 -8.55 -1.39 -1.02
C LYS A 285 -10.02 -1.76 -0.82
N SER A 286 -10.89 -0.80 -0.55
CA SER A 286 -12.32 -1.03 -0.31
C SER A 286 -13.02 -1.56 -1.56
N GLU A 287 -12.75 -0.94 -2.71
CA GLU A 287 -13.25 -1.37 -4.03
C GLU A 287 -12.72 -2.74 -4.43
N MET A 288 -11.41 -2.98 -4.23
CA MET A 288 -10.79 -4.28 -4.52
C MET A 288 -11.32 -5.39 -3.60
N SER A 289 -11.64 -5.04 -2.34
CA SER A 289 -12.23 -5.96 -1.38
C SER A 289 -13.60 -6.42 -1.84
N THR A 290 -14.51 -5.48 -2.08
CA THR A 290 -15.91 -5.78 -2.43
C THR A 290 -16.11 -6.17 -3.89
N GLY A 291 -15.06 -6.02 -4.71
CA GLY A 291 -15.12 -6.23 -6.16
C GLY A 291 -15.93 -5.15 -6.88
N TYR A 292 -16.03 -3.96 -6.30
CA TYR A 292 -16.60 -2.76 -6.92
C TYR A 292 -15.64 -2.19 -7.97
N ALA A 293 -15.38 -3.02 -8.99
CA ALA A 293 -14.35 -2.82 -10.00
C ALA A 293 -14.69 -3.62 -11.26
N THR A 294 -14.26 -3.13 -12.41
CA THR A 294 -14.48 -3.77 -13.69
C THR A 294 -13.22 -4.49 -14.15
N LEU A 295 -13.30 -5.81 -14.30
CA LEU A 295 -12.21 -6.59 -14.88
C LEU A 295 -11.97 -6.13 -16.33
N TYR A 296 -10.70 -5.84 -16.64
CA TYR A 296 -10.24 -5.23 -17.89
C TYR A 296 -10.79 -3.81 -18.14
N GLY A 297 -11.36 -3.19 -17.12
CA GLY A 297 -11.75 -1.79 -17.08
C GLY A 297 -10.80 -0.99 -16.19
N ASP A 298 -11.32 -0.43 -15.10
CA ASP A 298 -10.55 0.33 -14.11
C ASP A 298 -9.37 -0.46 -13.49
N MET A 299 -9.42 -1.80 -13.51
CA MET A 299 -8.34 -2.67 -13.04
C MET A 299 -7.17 -2.81 -14.03
N ALA A 300 -7.32 -2.34 -15.27
CA ALA A 300 -6.31 -2.53 -16.32
C ALA A 300 -5.18 -1.51 -16.20
N GLY A 301 -4.00 -1.98 -15.77
CA GLY A 301 -2.77 -1.19 -15.75
C GLY A 301 -1.57 -1.97 -15.26
N GLY A 302 -0.43 -1.29 -15.14
CA GLY A 302 0.82 -1.92 -14.71
C GLY A 302 1.09 -1.83 -13.21
N LEU A 303 0.53 -0.83 -12.52
CA LEU A 303 0.66 -0.68 -11.07
C LEU A 303 -0.60 -0.06 -10.47
N ALA A 304 -1.13 -0.69 -9.41
CA ALA A 304 -2.27 -0.22 -8.64
C ALA A 304 -1.79 0.48 -7.37
N VAL A 305 -1.51 1.78 -7.47
CA VAL A 305 -0.78 2.55 -6.45
C VAL A 305 -1.45 2.48 -5.08
N ILE A 306 -2.77 2.60 -5.04
CA ILE A 306 -3.55 2.67 -3.80
C ILE A 306 -4.38 1.40 -3.53
N LYS A 307 -4.00 0.27 -4.13
CA LYS A 307 -4.70 -1.02 -4.00
C LYS A 307 -4.83 -1.50 -2.55
N ASP A 308 -3.90 -1.12 -1.68
CA ASP A 308 -3.91 -1.47 -0.25
C ASP A 308 -4.21 -0.27 0.65
N VAL A 309 -4.84 0.79 0.11
CA VAL A 309 -5.29 1.97 0.86
C VAL A 309 -6.81 1.93 1.00
N PRO A 310 -7.38 1.80 2.22
CA PRO A 310 -8.84 1.92 2.42
C PRO A 310 -9.37 3.29 1.97
N LYS A 311 -10.64 3.36 1.58
CA LYS A 311 -11.26 4.60 1.09
C LYS A 311 -11.19 5.73 2.11
N THR A 312 -11.39 5.42 3.38
CA THR A 312 -11.30 6.39 4.48
C THR A 312 -9.90 7.00 4.53
N LEU A 313 -8.86 6.17 4.44
CA LEU A 313 -7.46 6.60 4.35
C LEU A 313 -7.14 7.36 3.05
N VAL A 314 -7.80 7.06 1.92
CA VAL A 314 -7.66 7.85 0.68
C VAL A 314 -8.04 9.32 0.93
N TYR A 315 -9.16 9.58 1.62
CA TYR A 315 -9.57 10.93 1.98
C TYR A 315 -8.61 11.59 2.97
N GLU A 316 -8.14 10.86 3.98
CA GLU A 316 -7.17 11.35 4.96
C GLU A 316 -5.85 11.75 4.29
N LEU A 317 -5.31 10.91 3.40
CA LEU A 317 -4.06 11.17 2.69
C LEU A 317 -4.19 12.36 1.73
N ALA A 318 -5.34 12.51 1.05
CA ALA A 318 -5.58 13.66 0.19
C ALA A 318 -5.69 14.97 1.01
N LYS A 319 -6.38 14.95 2.15
CA LYS A 319 -6.46 16.08 3.08
C LYS A 319 -5.08 16.43 3.64
N TYR A 320 -4.33 15.43 4.12
CA TYR A 320 -2.95 15.59 4.59
C TYR A 320 -2.10 16.27 3.53
N ARG A 321 -2.14 15.77 2.28
CA ARG A 321 -1.35 16.31 1.19
C ARG A 321 -1.72 17.76 0.84
N ASN A 322 -2.98 18.14 0.99
CA ASN A 322 -3.43 19.52 0.82
C ASN A 322 -2.93 20.47 1.90
N THR A 323 -2.54 19.99 3.09
CA THR A 323 -1.91 20.84 4.13
C THR A 323 -0.50 21.29 3.74
N ILE A 324 0.19 20.51 2.90
CA ILE A 324 1.52 20.84 2.36
C ILE A 324 1.38 21.81 1.18
N SER A 325 0.48 21.51 0.25
CA SER A 325 0.14 22.38 -0.87
C SER A 325 -1.24 22.01 -1.40
N ASN A 326 -2.12 23.00 -1.56
CA ASN A 326 -3.51 22.82 -1.94
C ASN A 326 -3.65 22.44 -3.43
N VAL A 327 -3.53 21.14 -3.72
CA VAL A 327 -3.51 20.60 -5.08
C VAL A 327 -4.78 19.86 -5.47
N VAL A 328 -5.38 19.11 -4.53
CA VAL A 328 -6.65 18.42 -4.75
C VAL A 328 -7.80 19.42 -4.57
N PRO A 329 -8.72 19.59 -5.52
CA PRO A 329 -9.83 20.54 -5.35
C PRO A 329 -10.72 20.20 -4.15
N GLU A 330 -11.11 21.20 -3.36
CA GLU A 330 -11.91 21.01 -2.13
C GLU A 330 -13.22 20.26 -2.37
N ARG A 331 -13.87 20.48 -3.52
CA ARG A 331 -15.08 19.74 -3.90
C ARG A 331 -14.83 18.24 -4.02
N VAL A 332 -13.65 17.82 -4.47
CA VAL A 332 -13.29 16.39 -4.56
C VAL A 332 -13.16 15.76 -3.18
N LEU A 333 -12.77 16.54 -2.16
CA LEU A 333 -12.66 16.08 -0.77
C LEU A 333 -14.01 15.95 -0.04
N THR A 334 -15.05 16.62 -0.55
CA THR A 334 -16.34 16.78 0.13
C THR A 334 -17.51 16.14 -0.62
N LYS A 335 -17.39 15.93 -1.93
CA LYS A 335 -18.45 15.31 -2.72
C LYS A 335 -18.58 13.82 -2.43
N GLU A 336 -19.80 13.33 -2.61
CA GLU A 336 -20.09 11.90 -2.50
C GLU A 336 -19.37 11.11 -3.60
N PRO A 337 -18.78 9.94 -3.28
CA PRO A 337 -18.07 9.13 -4.25
C PRO A 337 -19.03 8.47 -5.25
N THR A 338 -18.59 8.42 -6.52
CA THR A 338 -19.35 7.89 -7.65
C THR A 338 -18.44 7.47 -8.81
N ALA A 339 -18.84 6.43 -9.55
CA ALA A 339 -18.18 5.98 -10.78
C ALA A 339 -18.68 6.67 -12.07
N GLU A 340 -19.79 7.44 -12.01
CA GLU A 340 -20.42 8.14 -13.16
C GLU A 340 -20.62 7.27 -14.43
N LEU A 341 -20.99 5.99 -14.26
CA LEU A 341 -21.28 5.06 -15.36
C LEU A 341 -22.76 5.09 -15.79
N LYS A 342 -23.64 5.61 -14.93
CA LYS A 342 -25.05 5.88 -15.23
C LYS A 342 -25.52 7.18 -14.56
N MET A 343 -26.70 7.66 -14.96
CA MET A 343 -27.28 8.89 -14.42
C MET A 343 -27.56 8.77 -12.91
N ASN A 344 -27.10 9.77 -12.14
CA ASN A 344 -27.28 9.89 -10.69
C ASN A 344 -26.70 8.71 -9.85
N GLN A 345 -25.71 7.98 -10.37
CA GLN A 345 -25.06 6.88 -9.66
C GLN A 345 -24.36 7.35 -8.37
N ARG A 346 -24.50 6.59 -7.29
CA ARG A 346 -23.71 6.73 -6.05
C ARG A 346 -23.16 5.38 -5.62
N ASP A 347 -22.00 5.36 -4.98
CA ASP A 347 -21.42 4.10 -4.48
C ASP A 347 -22.32 3.44 -3.42
N ARG A 348 -23.01 4.25 -2.60
CA ARG A 348 -23.97 3.82 -1.57
C ARG A 348 -25.18 3.05 -2.11
N ASP A 349 -25.41 3.11 -3.42
CA ASP A 349 -26.48 2.33 -4.06
C ASP A 349 -26.18 0.82 -3.99
N THR A 350 -24.91 0.44 -3.78
CA THR A 350 -24.44 -0.95 -3.74
C THR A 350 -23.65 -1.28 -2.47
N LEU A 351 -22.94 -0.31 -1.90
CA LEU A 351 -22.06 -0.51 -0.74
C LEU A 351 -22.62 0.18 0.51
N PRO A 352 -22.32 -0.32 1.72
CA PRO A 352 -22.47 0.47 2.94
C PRO A 352 -21.60 1.73 2.89
N ASP A 353 -21.85 2.69 3.79
CA ASP A 353 -20.97 3.84 3.95
C ASP A 353 -19.53 3.38 4.24
N TYR A 354 -18.55 4.08 3.64
CA TYR A 354 -17.16 3.66 3.67
C TYR A 354 -16.57 3.52 5.07
N GLU A 355 -17.03 4.31 6.05
CA GLU A 355 -16.59 4.17 7.45
C GLU A 355 -17.00 2.83 8.06
N ILE A 356 -18.23 2.39 7.76
CA ILE A 356 -18.73 1.08 8.19
C ILE A 356 -18.05 -0.03 7.39
N LEU A 357 -17.99 0.13 6.07
CA LEU A 357 -17.39 -0.84 5.18
C LEU A 357 -15.92 -1.11 5.54
N ASP A 358 -15.10 -0.07 5.66
CA ASP A 358 -13.66 -0.20 5.91
C ASP A 358 -13.38 -0.78 7.31
N SER A 359 -14.24 -0.48 8.30
CA SER A 359 -14.17 -1.10 9.62
C SER A 359 -14.43 -2.61 9.57
N ILE A 360 -15.46 -3.04 8.85
CA ILE A 360 -15.77 -4.47 8.64
C ILE A 360 -14.64 -5.14 7.84
N LEU A 361 -14.15 -4.50 6.78
CA LEU A 361 -13.06 -5.02 5.96
C LEU A 361 -11.77 -5.19 6.75
N LYS A 362 -11.41 -4.23 7.60
CA LYS A 362 -10.24 -4.36 8.47
C LYS A 362 -10.38 -5.56 9.40
N ALA A 363 -11.51 -5.68 10.09
CA ALA A 363 -11.75 -6.79 11.01
C ALA A 363 -11.72 -8.16 10.31
N TYR A 364 -12.39 -8.27 9.15
CA TYR A 364 -12.49 -9.53 8.42
C TYR A 364 -11.22 -9.91 7.65
N VAL A 365 -10.60 -8.94 6.96
CA VAL A 365 -9.44 -9.19 6.08
C VAL A 365 -8.14 -9.10 6.85
N GLU A 366 -7.93 -8.06 7.65
CA GLU A 366 -6.64 -7.82 8.30
C GLU A 366 -6.52 -8.57 9.62
N GLU A 367 -7.58 -8.60 10.41
CA GLU A 367 -7.59 -9.18 11.76
C GLU A 367 -8.08 -10.64 11.81
N ASP A 368 -8.52 -11.22 10.67
CA ASP A 368 -9.08 -12.58 10.55
C ASP A 368 -10.25 -12.89 11.50
N LYS A 369 -11.03 -11.86 11.88
CA LYS A 369 -12.19 -12.05 12.76
C LYS A 369 -13.35 -12.74 12.06
N HIS A 370 -14.07 -13.57 12.81
CA HIS A 370 -15.29 -14.23 12.36
C HIS A 370 -16.51 -13.30 12.44
N THR A 371 -17.59 -13.67 11.74
CA THR A 371 -18.84 -12.86 11.66
C THR A 371 -19.35 -12.45 13.05
N GLU A 372 -19.31 -13.38 14.01
CA GLU A 372 -19.79 -13.18 15.39
C GLU A 372 -18.92 -12.18 16.15
N GLU A 373 -17.63 -12.09 15.85
CA GLU A 373 -16.69 -11.16 16.49
C GLU A 373 -16.77 -9.74 15.91
N ILE A 374 -17.28 -9.61 14.69
CA ILE A 374 -17.47 -8.32 14.00
C ILE A 374 -18.84 -7.73 14.33
N THR A 375 -19.85 -8.59 14.49
CA THR A 375 -21.23 -8.17 14.69
C THR A 375 -21.38 -7.34 15.96
N SER A 376 -21.99 -6.17 15.83
CA SER A 376 -22.23 -5.24 16.92
C SER A 376 -23.50 -4.41 16.65
N PRO A 377 -24.01 -3.62 17.62
CA PRO A 377 -25.07 -2.67 17.33
C PRO A 377 -24.75 -1.66 16.21
N GLU A 378 -23.46 -1.36 15.99
CA GLU A 378 -22.98 -0.49 14.92
C GLU A 378 -22.80 -1.25 13.59
N PHE A 379 -22.56 -2.56 13.64
CA PHE A 379 -22.38 -3.45 12.50
C PHE A 379 -23.40 -4.60 12.55
N PRO A 380 -24.65 -4.38 12.08
CA PRO A 380 -25.67 -5.42 12.06
C PRO A 380 -25.21 -6.65 11.28
N GLU A 381 -25.55 -7.84 11.78
CA GLU A 381 -25.09 -9.12 11.22
C GLU A 381 -25.38 -9.24 9.70
N GLU A 382 -26.55 -8.75 9.25
CA GLU A 382 -26.92 -8.74 7.83
C GLU A 382 -25.91 -7.94 6.98
N THR A 383 -25.47 -6.79 7.48
CA THR A 383 -24.48 -5.94 6.79
C THR A 383 -23.11 -6.62 6.78
N VAL A 384 -22.68 -7.19 7.91
CA VAL A 384 -21.41 -7.91 8.02
C VAL A 384 -21.38 -9.08 7.04
N ARG A 385 -22.44 -9.92 7.03
CA ARG A 385 -22.55 -11.06 6.10
C ARG A 385 -22.58 -10.62 4.63
N ALA A 386 -23.26 -9.51 4.32
CA ALA A 386 -23.29 -8.97 2.97
C ALA A 386 -21.89 -8.56 2.50
N VAL A 387 -21.12 -7.83 3.33
CA VAL A 387 -19.75 -7.41 3.02
C VAL A 387 -18.81 -8.61 2.87
N ILE A 388 -18.84 -9.58 3.79
CA ILE A 388 -18.04 -10.81 3.72
C ILE A 388 -18.32 -11.56 2.40
N ASN A 389 -19.59 -11.71 2.04
CA ASN A 389 -19.98 -12.36 0.79
C ASN A 389 -19.51 -11.60 -0.45
N MET A 390 -19.47 -10.26 -0.42
CA MET A 390 -18.85 -9.46 -1.49
C MET A 390 -17.34 -9.71 -1.58
N VAL A 391 -16.66 -9.79 -0.44
CA VAL A 391 -15.23 -10.11 -0.38
C VAL A 391 -14.95 -11.47 -1.02
N ASP A 392 -15.63 -12.51 -0.57
CA ASP A 392 -15.35 -13.88 -1.01
C ASP A 392 -15.67 -14.09 -2.50
N LYS A 393 -16.77 -13.52 -3.01
CA LYS A 393 -17.13 -13.61 -4.44
C LYS A 393 -16.18 -12.86 -5.37
N SER A 394 -15.40 -11.92 -4.83
CA SER A 394 -14.54 -11.03 -5.63
C SER A 394 -13.11 -11.53 -5.79
N GLU A 395 -12.81 -12.75 -5.30
CA GLU A 395 -11.48 -13.34 -5.37
C GLU A 395 -10.96 -13.46 -6.82
N TYR A 396 -11.82 -13.83 -7.77
CA TYR A 396 -11.43 -13.97 -9.19
C TYR A 396 -10.99 -12.65 -9.83
N LYS A 397 -11.55 -11.51 -9.39
CA LYS A 397 -11.14 -10.19 -9.85
C LYS A 397 -9.77 -9.84 -9.27
N ARG A 398 -9.61 -10.01 -7.95
CA ARG A 398 -8.37 -9.69 -7.24
C ARG A 398 -7.16 -10.46 -7.78
N LYS A 399 -7.31 -11.74 -8.15
CA LYS A 399 -6.21 -12.52 -8.74
C LYS A 399 -5.70 -12.02 -10.10
N GLN A 400 -6.45 -11.12 -10.75
CA GLN A 400 -6.09 -10.52 -12.04
C GLN A 400 -5.80 -9.02 -11.93
N SER A 401 -5.87 -8.46 -10.73
CA SER A 401 -5.49 -7.07 -10.49
C SER A 401 -3.99 -6.87 -10.66
N ALA A 402 -3.59 -5.67 -11.08
CA ALA A 402 -2.18 -5.27 -11.11
C ALA A 402 -1.53 -5.39 -9.72
N PRO A 403 -0.19 -5.55 -9.63
CA PRO A 403 0.53 -5.42 -8.38
C PRO A 403 0.19 -4.09 -7.72
N GLY A 404 0.11 -4.05 -6.39
CA GLY A 404 -0.14 -2.81 -5.66
C GLY A 404 0.75 -2.63 -4.44
N ILE A 405 0.94 -1.39 -4.02
CA ILE A 405 1.84 -1.06 -2.92
C ILE A 405 1.16 -1.43 -1.60
N LYS A 406 1.76 -2.37 -0.86
CA LYS A 406 1.30 -2.80 0.45
C LYS A 406 1.65 -1.77 1.53
N ILE A 407 0.66 -1.36 2.32
CA ILE A 407 0.84 -0.48 3.47
C ILE A 407 0.17 -0.99 4.76
N THR A 408 -0.66 -2.04 4.65
CA THR A 408 -1.37 -2.63 5.79
C THR A 408 -0.70 -3.94 6.24
N PRO A 409 -1.00 -4.46 7.44
CA PRO A 409 -0.46 -5.74 7.91
C PRO A 409 -0.77 -6.91 6.96
N LYS A 410 -1.98 -6.91 6.36
CA LYS A 410 -2.44 -7.96 5.45
C LYS A 410 -3.03 -7.38 4.16
N ALA A 411 -2.35 -7.62 3.05
CA ALA A 411 -2.82 -7.26 1.71
C ALA A 411 -3.45 -8.47 0.99
N PHE A 412 -4.26 -8.19 -0.04
CA PHE A 412 -4.74 -9.24 -0.94
C PHE A 412 -3.60 -9.77 -1.82
N GLY A 413 -3.46 -11.09 -1.90
CA GLY A 413 -2.40 -11.73 -2.68
C GLY A 413 -1.62 -12.73 -1.82
N LYS A 414 -0.32 -12.48 -1.64
CA LYS A 414 0.56 -13.44 -0.93
C LYS A 414 0.19 -13.64 0.53
N ASP A 415 -0.26 -12.57 1.22
CA ASP A 415 -0.63 -12.63 2.64
C ASP A 415 -1.97 -13.34 2.89
N ARG A 416 -2.93 -13.24 1.97
CA ARG A 416 -4.26 -13.87 2.07
C ARG A 416 -4.55 -14.71 0.82
N ARG A 417 -4.41 -16.03 0.96
CA ARG A 417 -4.54 -17.00 -0.15
C ARG A 417 -5.90 -17.72 -0.07
N MET A 418 -6.89 -17.24 -0.82
CA MET A 418 -8.22 -17.88 -0.88
C MET A 418 -8.47 -18.61 -2.22
N PRO A 419 -9.30 -19.67 -2.21
CA PRO A 419 -9.74 -20.31 -3.45
C PRO A 419 -10.73 -19.40 -4.20
N ILE A 420 -10.68 -19.42 -5.54
CA ILE A 420 -11.72 -18.80 -6.38
C ILE A 420 -13.00 -19.66 -6.32
N THR A 421 -12.84 -20.96 -6.54
CA THR A 421 -13.93 -21.93 -6.40
C THR A 421 -14.16 -22.20 -4.92
N ASN A 422 -15.03 -21.39 -4.32
CA ASN A 422 -15.36 -21.46 -2.91
C ASN A 422 -16.87 -21.66 -2.71
N GLY A 423 -17.26 -22.74 -2.03
CA GLY A 423 -18.64 -23.02 -1.65
C GLY A 423 -18.92 -22.81 -0.15
N TYR A 424 -17.92 -22.37 0.61
CA TYR A 424 -18.06 -22.08 2.03
C TYR A 424 -19.01 -20.90 2.21
N LYS A 425 -20.06 -21.09 3.02
CA LYS A 425 -21.02 -20.05 3.39
C LYS A 425 -20.78 -19.71 4.85
N ASN A 426 -20.28 -18.50 5.09
CA ASN A 426 -20.17 -17.91 6.43
C ASN A 426 -21.54 -17.74 7.05
#